data_AF-A0A519W885-F1
#
_entry.id   AF-A0A519W885-F1
#
_cell.length_a   1.000
_cell.length_b   1.000
_cell.length_c   1.000
_cell.angle_alpha   90.00
_cell.angle_beta   90.00
_cell.angle_gamma   90.00
#
_symmetry.space_group_name_H-M   'P 1'
#
loop_
_entity.id
_entity.type
_entity.pdbx_description
1 polymer ?
#
loop_
_entity_poly.entity_id
_entity_poly.type
_entity_poly.pdbx_seq_one_letter_code
_entity_poly.pdbx_strand_id
1 'polypeptide(L)'
;MKSILSNLTFQVIIAIIIGIFVGTYFPEFASTAKLISQGFINLISMLIAPIIFFTIVLGIAHMGDMKKVGRVGGKALLYFEIVSTVAIAVGLLVANVLKPGAGVIAKAGDASKISGYAAQAKDMNWAEFFLHIIPHNVIAAFAEGNILQILLFAI
;
A
#
# COMPACT_ATOMS: atom_id res chain seq x y z
N MET A 1 29.57 -9.27 22.12
CA MET A 1 28.10 -9.15 22.25
C MET A 1 27.65 -7.88 21.53
N LYS A 2 27.04 -7.97 20.34
CA LYS A 2 26.48 -6.78 19.69
C LYS A 2 25.28 -6.31 20.52
N SER A 3 25.40 -5.12 21.09
CA SER A 3 24.39 -4.49 21.95
C SER A 3 23.03 -4.48 21.24
N ILE A 4 21.95 -4.71 21.97
CA ILE A 4 20.55 -4.63 21.50
C ILE A 4 20.27 -3.27 20.80
N LEU A 5 21.04 -2.23 21.15
CA LEU A 5 21.01 -0.90 20.54
C LEU A 5 21.47 -0.86 19.07
N SER A 6 22.12 -1.90 18.56
CA SER A 6 22.54 -2.01 17.14
C SER A 6 21.48 -2.68 16.25
N ASN A 7 20.35 -3.14 16.80
CA ASN A 7 19.30 -3.81 16.03
C ASN A 7 18.34 -2.78 15.41
N LEU A 8 18.20 -2.80 14.09
CA LEU A 8 17.33 -1.88 13.33
C LEU A 8 15.87 -1.93 13.77
N THR A 9 15.32 -3.12 14.01
CA THR A 9 13.92 -3.27 14.46
C THR A 9 13.72 -2.59 15.81
N PHE A 10 14.68 -2.76 16.73
CA PHE A 10 14.63 -2.11 18.04
C PHE A 10 14.73 -0.59 17.92
N GLN A 11 15.60 -0.08 17.04
CA GLN A 11 15.72 1.35 16.76
C GLN A 11 14.44 1.95 16.17
N VAL A 12 13.77 1.25 15.24
CA VAL A 12 12.51 1.72 14.65
C VAL A 12 11.41 1.82 15.71
N ILE A 13 11.29 0.83 16.60
CA ILE A 13 10.30 0.86 17.68
C ILE A 13 10.55 2.06 18.60
N ILE A 14 11.81 2.28 19.00
CA ILE A 14 12.19 3.43 19.81
C ILE A 14 11.87 4.75 19.08
N ALA A 15 12.18 4.84 17.79
CA ALA A 15 11.91 6.04 17.00
C ALA A 15 10.41 6.35 16.89
N ILE A 16 9.56 5.32 16.75
CA ILE A 16 8.09 5.49 16.75
C ILE A 16 7.61 6.03 18.10
N ILE A 17 8.10 5.46 19.21
CA ILE A 17 7.73 5.90 20.56
C ILE A 17 8.14 7.36 20.77
N ILE A 18 9.38 7.70 20.44
CA ILE A 18 9.86 9.10 20.52
C ILE A 18 9.04 10.02 19.61
N GLY A 19 8.70 9.58 18.39
CA GLY A 19 7.87 10.34 17.46
C GLY A 19 6.48 10.66 18.03
N ILE A 20 5.86 9.71 18.74
CA ILE A 20 4.58 9.95 19.44
C ILE A 20 4.76 11.02 20.52
N PHE A 21 5.78 10.90 21.37
CA PHE A 21 6.06 11.89 22.41
C PHE A 21 6.33 13.29 21.82
N VAL A 22 7.17 13.38 20.79
CA VAL A 22 7.46 14.67 20.14
C VAL A 22 6.19 15.27 19.52
N GLY A 23 5.35 14.44 18.87
CA GLY A 23 4.08 14.89 18.30
C GLY A 23 3.07 15.42 19.31
N THR A 24 3.04 14.88 20.54
CA THR A 24 2.14 15.34 21.60
C THR A 24 2.64 16.58 22.35
N TYR A 25 3.96 16.65 22.62
CA TYR A 25 4.54 17.71 23.46
C TYR A 25 5.06 18.91 22.66
N PHE A 26 5.35 18.76 21.36
CA PHE A 26 5.90 19.81 20.50
C PHE A 26 5.10 19.95 19.18
N PRO A 27 3.84 20.43 19.23
CA PRO A 27 2.99 20.53 18.05
C PRO A 27 3.51 21.51 16.97
N GLU A 28 4.32 22.49 17.35
CA GLU A 28 4.96 23.41 16.38
C GLU A 28 5.96 22.70 15.46
N PHE A 29 6.58 21.62 15.94
CA PHE A 29 7.48 20.79 15.15
C PHE A 29 6.74 19.96 14.08
N ALA A 30 5.40 19.88 14.11
CA ALA A 30 4.62 19.08 13.19
C ALA A 30 4.82 19.48 11.71
N SER A 31 5.03 20.77 11.43
CA SER A 31 5.27 21.26 10.07
C SER A 31 6.60 20.75 9.50
N THR A 32 7.68 20.85 10.29
CA THR A 32 9.00 20.32 9.95
C THR A 32 9.00 18.79 9.89
N ALA A 33 8.36 18.12 10.86
CA ALA A 33 8.21 16.68 10.87
C ALA A 33 7.50 16.18 9.61
N LYS A 34 6.43 16.87 9.18
CA LYS A 34 5.71 16.57 7.93
C LYS A 34 6.62 16.69 6.71
N LEU A 35 7.45 17.72 6.64
CA LEU A 35 8.40 17.89 5.54
C LEU A 35 9.41 16.75 5.49
N ILE A 36 9.96 16.35 6.65
CA ILE A 36 10.89 15.22 6.76
C ILE A 36 10.20 13.91 6.35
N SER A 37 9.00 13.63 6.87
CA SER A 37 8.26 12.42 6.51
C SER A 37 7.88 12.39 5.03
N GLN A 38 7.50 13.54 4.46
CA GLN A 38 7.18 13.64 3.04
C GLN A 38 8.42 13.38 2.18
N GLY A 39 9.57 13.95 2.55
CA GLY A 39 10.83 13.68 1.86
C GLY A 39 11.21 12.19 1.92
N PHE A 40 11.10 11.57 3.09
CA PHE A 40 11.37 10.15 3.27
C PHE A 40 10.43 9.26 2.44
N ILE A 41 9.12 9.53 2.47
CA ILE A 41 8.13 8.81 1.65
C ILE A 41 8.43 8.99 0.17
N ASN A 42 8.77 10.20 -0.28
CA ASN A 42 9.12 10.45 -1.69
C ASN A 42 10.36 9.65 -2.12
N LEU A 43 11.37 9.53 -1.26
CA LEU A 43 12.56 8.72 -1.52
C LEU A 43 12.21 7.24 -1.64
N ILE A 44 11.35 6.70 -0.77
CA ILE A 44 10.88 5.31 -0.89
C ILE A 44 10.08 5.14 -2.17
N SER A 45 9.09 6.00 -2.42
CA SER A 45 8.21 5.91 -3.60
C SER A 45 8.98 5.98 -4.91
N MET A 46 10.04 6.78 -4.99
CA MET A 46 10.95 6.84 -6.15
C MET A 46 11.59 5.47 -6.46
N LEU A 47 11.89 4.67 -5.42
CA LEU A 47 12.52 3.37 -5.58
C LEU A 47 11.53 2.24 -5.88
N ILE A 48 10.25 2.38 -5.50
CA ILE A 48 9.24 1.31 -5.65
C ILE A 48 9.13 0.87 -7.12
N ALA A 49 8.92 1.80 -8.04
CA ALA A 49 8.71 1.47 -9.45
C ALA A 49 9.90 0.71 -10.09
N PRO A 50 11.15 1.19 -9.99
CA PRO A 50 12.32 0.46 -10.48
C PRO A 50 12.52 -0.90 -9.79
N ILE A 51 12.37 -0.96 -8.46
CA ILE A 51 12.57 -2.19 -7.69
C ILE A 51 11.59 -3.26 -8.14
N ILE A 52 10.30 -2.92 -8.29
CA ILE A 52 9.28 -3.87 -8.75
C ILE A 52 9.64 -4.39 -10.14
N PHE A 53 9.95 -3.50 -11.09
CA PHE A 53 10.29 -3.89 -12.45
C PHE A 53 11.48 -4.87 -12.48
N PHE A 54 12.61 -4.51 -11.88
CA PHE A 54 13.79 -5.37 -11.88
C PHE A 54 13.54 -6.69 -11.13
N THR A 55 12.79 -6.67 -10.03
CA THR A 55 12.48 -7.88 -9.26
C THR A 55 11.65 -8.86 -10.08
N ILE A 56 10.65 -8.38 -10.81
CA ILE A 56 9.80 -9.22 -11.66
C ILE A 56 10.57 -9.74 -12.87
N VAL A 57 11.28 -8.88 -13.60
CA VAL A 57 12.09 -9.28 -14.76
C VAL A 57 13.12 -10.34 -14.36
N LEU A 58 13.88 -10.10 -13.29
CA LEU A 58 14.85 -11.07 -12.78
C LEU A 58 14.14 -12.35 -12.31
N GLY A 59 13.03 -12.24 -11.59
CA GLY A 59 12.28 -13.41 -11.11
C GLY A 59 11.81 -14.32 -12.24
N ILE A 60 11.30 -13.74 -13.32
CA ILE A 60 10.83 -14.47 -14.51
C ILE A 60 12.01 -15.07 -15.28
N ALA A 61 13.07 -14.29 -15.47
CA ALA A 61 14.29 -14.75 -16.14
C ALA A 61 14.90 -15.98 -15.45
N HIS A 62 14.88 -16.02 -14.11
CA HIS A 62 15.36 -17.17 -13.34
C HIS A 62 14.46 -18.41 -13.45
N MET A 63 13.15 -18.24 -13.67
CA MET A 63 12.24 -19.38 -13.81
C MET A 63 12.37 -20.11 -15.16
N GLY A 64 12.81 -19.40 -16.21
CA GLY A 64 13.10 -19.95 -17.54
C GLY A 64 11.93 -20.55 -18.32
N ASP A 65 10.78 -20.78 -17.68
CA ASP A 65 9.59 -21.42 -18.27
C ASP A 65 8.32 -20.62 -17.93
N MET A 66 7.70 -20.06 -18.97
CA MET A 66 6.51 -19.23 -18.87
C MET A 66 5.29 -19.97 -18.29
N LYS A 67 5.21 -21.30 -18.44
CA LYS A 67 4.14 -22.10 -17.82
C LYS A 67 4.28 -22.14 -16.31
N LYS A 68 5.51 -22.18 -15.79
CA LYS A 68 5.75 -22.15 -14.34
C LYS A 68 5.38 -20.78 -13.79
N VAL A 69 5.70 -19.69 -14.50
CA VAL A 69 5.35 -18.32 -14.10
C VAL A 69 3.82 -18.17 -13.98
N GLY A 70 3.07 -18.57 -15.00
CA GLY A 70 1.60 -18.53 -14.96
C GLY A 70 1.00 -19.36 -13.82
N ARG A 71 1.57 -20.54 -13.53
CA ARG A 71 1.14 -21.38 -12.39
C ARG A 71 1.44 -20.74 -11.04
N VAL A 72 2.59 -20.10 -10.88
CA VAL A 72 2.95 -19.39 -9.64
C VAL A 72 2.08 -18.15 -9.48
N GLY A 73 1.88 -17.35 -10.54
CA GLY A 73 1.00 -16.20 -10.53
C GLY A 73 -0.44 -16.57 -10.18
N GLY A 74 -0.99 -17.62 -10.79
CA GLY A 74 -2.34 -18.11 -10.47
C GLY A 74 -2.46 -18.59 -9.02
N LYS A 75 -1.46 -19.32 -8.50
CA LYS A 75 -1.41 -19.71 -7.08
C LYS A 75 -1.31 -18.49 -6.15
N ALA A 76 -0.55 -17.46 -6.54
CA ALA A 76 -0.40 -16.24 -5.78
C ALA A 76 -1.71 -15.44 -5.74
N LEU A 77 -2.44 -15.33 -6.87
CA LEU A 77 -3.76 -14.69 -6.91
C LEU A 77 -4.78 -15.42 -6.03
N LEU A 78 -4.84 -16.75 -6.13
CA LEU A 78 -5.73 -17.54 -5.28
C LEU A 78 -5.37 -17.40 -3.80
N TYR A 79 -4.08 -17.43 -3.47
CA TYR A 79 -3.58 -17.20 -2.11
C TYR A 79 -3.95 -15.80 -1.61
N PHE A 80 -3.73 -14.77 -2.43
CA PHE A 80 -4.06 -13.38 -2.10
C PHE A 80 -5.54 -13.21 -1.81
N GLU A 81 -6.41 -13.75 -2.66
CA GLU A 81 -7.87 -13.64 -2.52
C GLU A 81 -8.37 -14.35 -1.25
N ILE A 82 -7.85 -15.54 -0.95
CA ILE A 82 -8.24 -16.29 0.25
C ILE A 82 -7.78 -15.53 1.51
N VAL A 83 -6.52 -15.10 1.55
CA VAL A 83 -5.95 -14.42 2.72
C VAL A 83 -6.59 -13.05 2.92
N SER A 84 -6.84 -12.28 1.86
CA SER A 84 -7.52 -10.98 1.95
C SER A 84 -8.96 -11.13 2.45
N THR A 85 -9.70 -12.11 1.95
CA THR A 85 -11.07 -12.41 2.40
C THR A 85 -11.08 -12.78 3.89
N VAL A 86 -10.15 -13.63 4.34
CA VAL A 86 -10.01 -13.98 5.76
C VAL A 86 -9.63 -12.75 6.59
N ALA A 87 -8.71 -11.91 6.11
CA ALA A 87 -8.33 -10.68 6.80
C ALA A 87 -9.50 -9.71 6.96
N ILE A 88 -10.33 -9.53 5.93
CA ILE A 88 -11.56 -8.71 5.99
C ILE A 88 -12.55 -9.32 6.99
N ALA A 89 -12.77 -10.64 6.95
CA ALA A 89 -13.68 -11.31 7.88
C ALA A 89 -13.26 -11.12 9.34
N VAL A 90 -11.97 -11.28 9.64
CA VAL A 90 -11.42 -11.04 10.98
C VAL A 90 -11.54 -9.57 11.37
N GLY A 91 -11.20 -8.65 10.47
CA GLY A 91 -11.34 -7.20 10.69
C GLY A 91 -12.78 -6.80 11.02
N LEU A 92 -13.75 -7.34 10.28
CA LEU A 92 -15.18 -7.13 10.53
C LEU A 92 -15.60 -7.73 11.87
N LEU A 93 -15.17 -8.95 12.20
CA LEU A 93 -15.49 -9.58 13.49
C LEU A 93 -14.99 -8.72 14.65
N VAL A 94 -13.71 -8.33 14.62
CA VAL A 94 -13.09 -7.50 15.65
C VAL A 94 -13.80 -6.14 15.74
N ALA A 95 -14.11 -5.49 14.61
CA ALA A 95 -14.80 -4.22 14.59
C ALA A 95 -16.21 -4.31 15.17
N ASN A 96 -16.96 -5.38 14.88
CA ASN A 96 -18.32 -5.57 15.39
C ASN A 96 -18.35 -5.97 16.87
N VAL A 97 -17.32 -6.65 17.38
CA VAL A 97 -17.21 -7.05 18.79
C VAL A 97 -16.72 -5.90 19.66
N LEU A 98 -15.58 -5.30 19.30
CA LEU A 98 -14.98 -4.21 20.08
C LEU A 98 -15.72 -2.88 19.90
N LYS A 99 -16.46 -2.73 18.79
CA LYS A 99 -17.18 -1.50 18.41
C LYS A 99 -16.35 -0.24 18.64
N PRO A 100 -15.13 -0.14 18.07
CA PRO A 100 -14.27 1.03 18.24
C PRO A 100 -14.97 2.24 17.61
N GLY A 101 -15.58 3.08 18.43
CA GLY A 101 -16.45 4.17 17.99
C GLY A 101 -17.78 4.28 18.74
N ALA A 102 -18.18 3.27 19.52
CA ALA A 102 -19.33 3.37 20.39
C ALA A 102 -19.15 4.53 21.40
N GLY A 103 -20.01 5.55 21.31
CA GLY A 103 -19.94 6.76 22.14
C GLY A 103 -19.13 7.92 21.55
N VAL A 104 -18.54 7.75 20.35
CA VAL A 104 -17.96 8.89 19.63
C VAL A 104 -19.09 9.73 19.06
N ILE A 105 -19.28 10.93 19.61
CA ILE A 105 -20.17 11.95 19.03
C ILE A 105 -19.48 12.51 17.78
N ALA A 106 -19.60 11.78 16.67
CA ALA A 106 -19.20 12.31 15.39
C ALA A 106 -20.10 13.51 15.08
N LYS A 107 -19.54 14.72 15.01
CA LYS A 107 -20.22 15.85 14.35
C LYS A 107 -20.70 15.33 13.01
N ALA A 108 -22.00 15.49 12.69
CA ALA A 108 -22.60 14.96 11.47
C ALA A 108 -21.66 15.27 10.29
N GLY A 109 -20.94 14.24 9.85
CA GLY A 109 -20.00 14.36 8.75
C GLY A 109 -20.80 14.77 7.53
N ASP A 110 -20.24 15.66 6.73
CA ASP A 110 -20.85 16.16 5.50
C ASP A 110 -21.26 14.98 4.59
N ALA A 111 -22.54 14.60 4.62
CA ALA A 111 -23.06 13.42 3.93
C ALA A 111 -22.86 13.51 2.41
N SER A 112 -22.65 14.73 1.90
CA SER A 112 -22.26 15.02 0.52
C SER A 112 -20.95 14.31 0.10
N LYS A 113 -20.00 14.14 1.03
CA LYS A 113 -18.76 13.42 0.75
C LYS A 113 -18.97 11.91 0.62
N ILE A 114 -19.96 11.36 1.31
CA ILE A 114 -20.30 9.94 1.24
C ILE A 114 -20.98 9.60 -0.09
N SER A 115 -21.84 10.49 -0.60
CA SER A 115 -22.48 10.32 -1.91
C SER A 115 -21.48 10.24 -3.07
N GLY A 116 -20.35 10.95 -3.00
CA GLY A 116 -19.30 10.88 -4.03
C GLY A 116 -18.65 9.50 -4.11
N TYR A 117 -18.32 8.90 -2.97
CA TYR A 117 -17.77 7.54 -2.94
C TYR A 117 -18.80 6.48 -3.37
N ALA A 118 -20.07 6.65 -2.99
CA ALA A 118 -21.15 5.75 -3.39
C ALA A 118 -21.41 5.81 -4.92
N ALA A 119 -21.29 6.99 -5.53
CA ALA A 119 -21.38 7.15 -6.97
C ALA A 119 -20.18 6.49 -7.69
N GLN A 120 -18.96 6.73 -7.21
CA GLN A 120 -17.74 6.14 -7.77
C GLN A 120 -17.72 4.60 -7.70
N ALA A 121 -18.28 4.02 -6.64
CA ALA A 121 -18.43 2.56 -6.52
C ALA A 121 -19.42 1.98 -7.55
N LYS A 122 -20.37 2.78 -8.03
CA LYS A 122 -21.40 2.34 -8.99
C LYS A 122 -20.88 2.33 -10.44
N ASP A 123 -19.85 3.13 -10.72
CA ASP A 123 -19.26 3.30 -12.05
C ASP A 123 -18.04 2.38 -12.30
N MET A 124 -17.82 1.37 -11.46
CA MET A 124 -16.69 0.45 -11.64
C MET A 124 -16.88 -0.41 -12.91
N ASN A 125 -16.23 0.01 -13.98
CA ASN A 125 -16.27 -0.66 -15.27
C ASN A 125 -15.08 -1.62 -15.40
N TRP A 126 -15.36 -2.93 -15.37
CA TRP A 126 -14.34 -3.96 -15.53
C TRP A 126 -13.59 -3.87 -16.86
N ALA A 127 -14.26 -3.48 -17.94
CA ALA A 127 -13.60 -3.33 -19.24
C ALA A 127 -12.56 -2.20 -19.21
N GLU A 128 -12.90 -1.07 -18.58
CA GLU A 128 -11.98 0.06 -18.41
C GLU A 128 -10.80 -0.30 -17.51
N PHE A 129 -11.05 -1.05 -16.42
CA PHE A 129 -9.99 -1.55 -15.56
C PHE A 129 -8.98 -2.42 -16.33
N PHE A 130 -9.43 -3.40 -17.10
CA PHE A 130 -8.52 -4.24 -17.88
C PHE A 130 -7.76 -3.45 -18.96
N LEU A 131 -8.42 -2.49 -19.61
CA LEU A 131 -7.76 -1.60 -20.57
C LEU A 131 -6.69 -0.74 -19.89
N HIS A 132 -6.93 -0.27 -18.66
CA HIS A 132 -5.98 0.53 -17.90
C HIS A 132 -4.71 -0.23 -17.50
N ILE A 133 -4.75 -1.57 -17.44
CA ILE A 133 -3.56 -2.39 -17.17
C ILE A 133 -2.56 -2.32 -18.32
N ILE A 134 -3.02 -2.08 -19.56
CA ILE A 134 -2.17 -1.96 -20.73
C ILE A 134 -1.68 -0.51 -20.84
N PRO A 135 -0.38 -0.22 -20.61
CA PRO A 135 0.13 1.14 -20.74
C PRO A 135 0.10 1.59 -22.20
N HIS A 136 -0.41 2.79 -22.44
CA HIS A 136 -0.25 3.47 -23.73
C HIS A 136 1.21 3.94 -23.94
N ASN A 137 1.93 4.23 -22.84
CA ASN A 137 3.33 4.62 -22.83
C ASN A 137 4.01 4.12 -21.55
N VAL A 138 5.08 3.34 -21.71
CA VAL A 138 5.82 2.75 -20.59
C VAL A 138 6.53 3.81 -19.74
N ILE A 139 7.12 4.83 -20.37
CA ILE A 139 7.80 5.92 -19.65
C ILE A 139 6.80 6.68 -18.78
N ALA A 140 5.60 6.92 -19.30
CA ALA A 140 4.52 7.54 -18.53
C ALA A 140 4.11 6.66 -17.33
N ALA A 141 4.00 5.34 -17.52
CA ALA A 141 3.69 4.41 -16.42
C ALA A 141 4.73 4.47 -15.28
N PHE A 142 6.02 4.58 -15.60
CA PHE A 142 7.08 4.78 -14.60
C PHE A 142 7.03 6.17 -13.95
N ALA A 143 6.74 7.22 -14.72
CA ALA A 143 6.68 8.59 -14.21
C ALA A 143 5.48 8.82 -13.27
N GLU A 144 4.32 8.23 -13.60
CA GLU A 144 3.09 8.31 -12.82
C GLU A 144 3.05 7.26 -11.69
N GLY A 145 3.98 6.31 -11.68
CA GLY A 145 4.04 5.25 -10.68
C GLY A 145 2.91 4.23 -10.81
N ASN A 146 2.42 3.98 -12.03
CA ASN A 146 1.35 3.01 -12.25
C ASN A 146 1.86 1.57 -12.15
N ILE A 147 1.78 1.01 -10.94
CA ILE A 147 2.37 -0.29 -10.60
C ILE A 147 1.80 -1.42 -11.47
N LEU A 148 0.49 -1.43 -11.76
CA LEU A 148 -0.12 -2.49 -12.57
C LEU A 148 0.41 -2.50 -14.00
N GLN A 149 0.56 -1.32 -14.60
CA GLN A 149 1.12 -1.17 -15.93
C GLN A 149 2.60 -1.55 -15.99
N ILE A 150 3.39 -1.13 -14.99
CA ILE A 150 4.81 -1.50 -14.87
C ILE A 150 4.95 -3.02 -14.73
N LEU A 151 4.07 -3.66 -13.94
CA LEU A 151 4.07 -5.11 -13.75
C LEU A 151 3.73 -5.84 -15.05
N LEU A 152 2.73 -5.38 -15.80
CA LEU A 152 2.40 -5.98 -17.11
C LEU A 152 3.58 -5.87 -18.08
N PHE A 153 4.24 -4.71 -18.15
CA PHE A 153 5.40 -4.51 -19.02
C PHE A 153 6.62 -5.36 -18.61
N ALA A 154 6.73 -5.74 -17.34
CA ALA A 154 7.82 -6.56 -16.82
C ALA A 154 7.70 -8.06 -17.14
N ILE A 155 6.51 -8.54 -17.50
CA ILE A 155 6.20 -9.96 -17.83
C ILE A 155 6.36 -10.18 -19.32
#